data_AF-A0A7C7PK14-F1
#
_entry.id   AF-A0A7C7PK14-F1
#
_cell.length_a   1.000
_cell.length_b   1.000
_cell.length_c   1.000
_cell.angle_alpha   90.00
_cell.angle_beta   90.00
_cell.angle_gamma   90.00
#
_symmetry.space_group_name_H-M   'P 1'
#
loop_
_entity.id
_entity.type
_entity.pdbx_description
1 polymer ?
#
loop_
_entity_poly.entity_id
_entity_poly.type
_entity_poly.pdbx_seq_one_letter_code
_entity_poly.pdbx_strand_id
1 'polypeptide(L)' 'MATRFARLTDHPLFSGALVLAFLAVLALPGQTLSAQEAGADEDVTYTRDIAPIIQQNCQICHRPASVAPMSFMEYR' A
#
# COMPACT_ATOMS: atom_id res chain seq x y z
N MET A 1 51.66 4.79 -5.29
CA MET A 1 50.30 5.07 -5.82
C MET A 1 49.78 3.80 -6.49
N ALA A 2 49.43 2.79 -5.67
CA ALA A 2 49.23 1.41 -6.12
C ALA A 2 48.22 0.70 -5.22
N THR A 3 46.92 1.04 -5.30
CA THR A 3 45.88 0.41 -4.45
C THR A 3 44.46 0.43 -5.04
N ARG A 4 44.26 0.31 -6.36
CA ARG A 4 42.89 0.24 -6.93
C ARG A 4 42.57 -0.89 -7.92
N PHE A 5 43.52 -1.74 -8.32
CA PHE A 5 43.27 -2.83 -9.27
C PHE A 5 43.14 -4.23 -8.67
N ALA A 6 43.44 -4.42 -7.38
CA ALA A 6 43.32 -5.73 -6.73
C ALA A 6 41.87 -6.12 -6.35
N ARG A 7 40.91 -5.18 -6.39
CA ARG A 7 39.49 -5.38 -6.01
C ARG A 7 38.59 -5.96 -7.12
N LEU A 8 39.14 -6.39 -8.26
CA LEU A 8 38.35 -7.04 -9.33
C LEU A 8 38.58 -8.56 -9.43
N THR A 9 39.53 -9.13 -8.68
CA THR A 9 39.86 -10.56 -8.72
C THR A 9 39.27 -11.38 -7.56
N ASP A 10 38.64 -10.75 -6.58
CA ASP A 10 37.92 -11.42 -5.47
C ASP A 10 36.43 -11.72 -5.81
N HIS A 11 36.05 -11.60 -7.09
CA HIS A 11 34.70 -11.81 -7.60
C HIS A 11 34.09 -13.23 -7.54
N PRO A 12 34.82 -14.37 -7.36
CA PRO A 12 34.16 -15.68 -7.26
C PRO A 12 33.50 -15.91 -5.90
N LEU A 13 34.01 -15.27 -4.84
CA LEU A 13 33.43 -15.34 -3.50
C LEU A 13 32.13 -14.53 -3.40
N PHE A 14 32.08 -13.36 -4.05
CA PHE A 14 30.88 -12.52 -4.09
C PHE A 14 29.76 -13.15 -4.92
N SER A 15 30.11 -13.80 -6.04
CA SER A 15 29.16 -14.54 -6.89
C SER A 15 28.63 -15.78 -6.18
N GLY A 16 29.49 -16.54 -5.47
CA GLY A 16 29.08 -17.69 -4.67
C GLY A 16 28.16 -17.31 -3.50
N ALA A 17 28.45 -16.21 -2.80
CA ALA A 17 27.61 -15.71 -1.72
C ALA A 17 26.21 -15.31 -2.22
N LEU A 18 26.12 -14.72 -3.41
CA LEU A 18 24.85 -14.30 -4.00
C LEU A 18 23.99 -15.51 -4.44
N VAL A 19 24.61 -16.54 -5.02
CA VAL A 19 23.93 -17.79 -5.40
C VAL A 19 23.43 -18.53 -4.15
N LEU A 20 24.25 -18.63 -3.10
CA LEU A 20 23.85 -19.25 -1.84
C LEU A 20 22.71 -18.50 -1.15
N ALA A 21 22.75 -17.16 -1.14
CA ALA A 21 21.67 -16.35 -0.60
C ALA A 21 20.36 -16.55 -1.39
N PHE A 22 20.44 -16.65 -2.71
CA PHE A 22 19.26 -16.87 -3.56
C PHE A 22 18.66 -18.26 -3.33
N LEU A 23 19.49 -19.31 -3.28
CA LEU A 23 19.02 -20.67 -2.97
C LEU A 23 18.42 -20.78 -1.57
N ALA A 24 18.99 -20.06 -0.59
CA ALA A 24 18.43 -20.00 0.75
C ALA A 24 17.02 -19.40 0.75
N VAL A 25 16.79 -18.31 0.02
CA VAL A 25 15.47 -17.67 -0.14
C VAL A 25 14.44 -18.62 -0.79
N LEU A 26 14.83 -19.38 -1.80
CA LEU A 26 13.95 -20.34 -2.47
C LEU A 26 13.63 -21.58 -1.61
N ALA A 27 14.49 -21.91 -0.64
CA ALA A 27 14.33 -23.08 0.22
C ALA A 27 13.43 -22.82 1.44
N LEU A 28 13.05 -21.57 1.73
CA LEU A 28 12.07 -21.29 2.78
C LEU A 28 10.67 -21.71 2.32
N PRO A 29 9.90 -22.45 3.13
CA PRO A 29 8.50 -22.70 2.84
C PRO A 29 7.80 -21.35 2.68
N GLY A 30 7.14 -21.16 1.54
CA GLY A 30 6.57 -19.86 1.17
C GLY A 30 5.69 -19.31 2.28
N GLN A 31 6.14 -18.24 2.95
CA GLN A 31 5.26 -17.44 3.77
C GLN A 31 4.05 -17.05 2.93
N THR A 32 2.87 -17.52 3.33
CA THR A 32 1.63 -17.04 2.74
C THR A 32 1.56 -15.55 3.03
N LEU A 33 1.64 -14.73 1.99
CA LEU A 33 1.14 -13.37 2.08
C LEU A 33 -0.36 -13.50 2.31
N SER A 34 -0.78 -13.59 3.58
CA SER A 34 -2.18 -13.38 3.90
C SER A 34 -2.47 -11.94 3.49
N ALA A 35 -3.39 -11.78 2.54
CA ALA A 35 -4.09 -10.53 2.44
C ALA A 35 -4.66 -10.26 3.83
N GLN A 36 -4.36 -9.08 4.39
CA GLN A 36 -5.15 -8.60 5.52
C GLN A 36 -6.57 -8.51 4.97
N GLU A 37 -7.41 -9.52 5.25
CA GLU A 37 -8.84 -9.28 5.26
C GLU A 37 -8.97 -8.11 6.23
N ALA A 38 -9.36 -6.94 5.69
CA ALA A 38 -9.99 -5.94 6.53
C ALA A 38 -10.95 -6.76 7.38
N GLY A 39 -10.77 -6.71 8.70
CA GLY A 39 -11.49 -7.60 9.59
C GLY A 39 -12.98 -7.53 9.29
N ALA A 40 -13.78 -8.38 9.91
CA ALA A 40 -15.22 -8.15 9.96
C ALA A 40 -15.53 -6.82 10.69
N ASP A 41 -15.13 -5.70 10.09
CA ASP A 41 -15.62 -4.37 10.27
C ASP A 41 -17.04 -4.48 9.71
N GLU A 42 -17.99 -4.45 10.64
CA GLU A 42 -19.42 -4.39 10.36
C GLU A 42 -19.66 -3.74 9.01
N ASP A 43 -20.19 -4.49 8.04
CA ASP A 43 -20.24 -4.13 6.63
C ASP A 43 -20.56 -2.63 6.47
N VAL A 44 -19.57 -1.84 6.02
CA VAL A 44 -19.68 -0.38 6.03
C VAL A 44 -20.75 0.01 5.03
N THR A 45 -21.82 0.65 5.50
CA THR A 45 -22.93 1.06 4.65
C THR A 45 -22.98 2.57 4.49
N TYR A 46 -23.36 3.01 3.29
CA TYR A 46 -23.52 4.43 3.02
C TYR A 46 -24.48 5.10 4.00
N THR A 47 -25.62 4.49 4.26
CA THR A 47 -26.67 5.10 5.10
C THR A 47 -26.26 5.23 6.56
N ARG A 48 -25.65 4.19 7.15
CA ARG A 48 -25.28 4.18 8.57
C ARG A 48 -24.03 4.98 8.84
N ASP A 49 -23.00 4.80 8.00
CA ASP A 49 -21.64 5.20 8.38
C ASP A 49 -21.19 6.47 7.64
N ILE A 50 -21.62 6.66 6.38
CA ILE A 50 -21.07 7.70 5.50
C ILE A 50 -21.99 8.93 5.42
N ALA A 51 -23.29 8.71 5.21
CA ALA A 51 -24.25 9.79 5.04
C ALA A 51 -24.23 10.76 6.22
N PRO A 52 -24.26 10.34 7.50
CA PRO A 52 -24.26 11.29 8.63
C PRO A 52 -23.06 12.23 8.62
N ILE A 53 -21.88 11.77 8.20
CA ILE A 53 -20.66 12.57 8.11
C ILE A 53 -20.83 13.66 7.05
N ILE A 54 -21.30 13.27 5.86
CA ILE A 54 -21.51 14.17 4.72
C ILE A 54 -22.59 15.21 5.04
N GLN A 55 -23.72 14.80 5.63
CA GLN A 55 -24.81 15.70 6.00
C GLN A 55 -24.34 16.78 7.00
N GLN A 56 -23.59 16.38 8.03
CA GLN A 56 -23.21 17.27 9.13
C GLN A 56 -22.07 18.22 8.77
N ASN A 57 -21.08 17.75 8.01
CA ASN A 57 -19.84 18.50 7.81
C ASN A 57 -19.70 19.07 6.41
N CYS A 58 -20.23 18.40 5.39
CA CYS A 58 -19.94 18.73 4.00
C CYS A 58 -21.11 19.46 3.34
N GLN A 59 -22.35 19.01 3.56
CA GLN A 59 -23.53 19.57 2.90
C GLN A 59 -23.84 21.01 3.30
N ILE A 60 -23.32 21.52 4.41
CA ILE A 60 -23.43 22.96 4.73
C ILE A 60 -22.92 23.82 3.58
N CYS A 61 -21.82 23.39 2.94
CA CYS A 61 -21.23 24.07 1.78
C CYS A 61 -21.61 23.40 0.45
N HIS A 62 -21.72 22.08 0.41
CA HIS A 62 -21.94 21.27 -0.80
C HIS A 62 -23.42 21.04 -1.12
N ARG A 63 -24.15 22.14 -1.30
CA ARG A 63 -25.56 22.16 -1.72
C ARG A 63 -25.72 22.83 -3.08
N PRO A 64 -26.80 22.53 -3.83
CA PRO A 64 -27.11 23.24 -5.07
C PRO A 64 -27.19 24.75 -4.83
N ALA A 65 -26.57 25.51 -5.73
CA ALA A 65 -26.49 26.98 -5.64
C ALA A 65 -25.82 27.52 -4.34
N SER A 66 -25.08 26.68 -3.62
CA SER A 66 -24.26 27.09 -2.48
C SER A 66 -22.81 27.39 -2.92
N VAL A 67 -21.94 27.67 -1.96
CA VAL A 67 -20.55 28.10 -2.18
C VAL A 67 -19.67 27.03 -2.82
N ALA A 68 -19.94 25.74 -2.59
CA ALA A 68 -19.12 24.66 -3.13
C ALA A 68 -19.70 24.13 -4.45
N PRO A 69 -18.84 23.77 -5.42
CA PRO A 69 -19.24 23.51 -6.81
C PRO A 69 -19.96 22.16 -7.04
N MET A 70 -20.08 21.31 -6.02
CA MET A 70 -20.67 19.96 -6.12
C MET A 70 -21.73 19.74 -5.04
N SER A 71 -22.76 18.96 -5.37
CA SER A 71 -23.88 18.65 -4.48
C SER A 71 -23.88 17.18 -4.07
N PHE A 72 -24.06 16.92 -2.76
CA PHE A 72 -24.28 15.58 -2.20
C PHE A 72 -25.76 15.22 -2.02
N MET A 73 -26.68 15.99 -2.61
CA MET A 73 -28.12 15.72 -2.51
C MET A 73 -28.59 14.75 -3.60
N GLU A 74 -27.79 14.58 -4.66
CA GLU A 74 -28.09 13.74 -5.81
C GLU A 74 -26.98 12.71 -5.98
N TYR A 75 -27.35 11.48 -6.33
CA TYR A 75 -26.37 10.44 -6.68
C TYR A 75 -25.92 10.62 -8.12
N ARG A 76 -24.62 10.49 -8.39
CA ARG A 76 -24.04 10.55 -9.72
C ARG A 76 -23.12 9.38 -9.97
#